data_AF-A0A059LDA9-F1
#
_entry.id   AF-A0A059LDA9-F1
#
_cell.length_a   1.000
_cell.length_b   1.000
_cell.length_c   1.000
_cell.angle_alpha   90.00
_cell.angle_beta   90.00
_cell.angle_gamma   90.00
#
_symmetry.space_group_name_H-M   'P 1'
#
loop_
_entity.id
_entity.type
_entity.pdbx_description
1 polymer ?
#
loop_
_entity_poly.entity_id
_entity_poly.type
_entity_poly.pdbx_seq_one_letter_code
_entity_poly.pdbx_strand_id
1 'polypeptide(L)'
;LATWSLSSFDELARFAYVEAIQVAVSASSARIESVVSDSVGILVHTVVSFDADPNTDWLTPARELYATLRTGSFSDVLFPVVWGANYVQAVTMPYLEGSMDGYQTDSIVYGLQVNLHLRSHSFDWLTLARANQLLAPLRNRSSVVVGNLWKHAYLPGNSTTVVATMQAASFSWTALELIATAISVDAADMWPADVWGSNAVLASVQ
;
A
#
# COMPACT_ATOMS: atom_id res chain seq x y z
N LEU A 1 -10.51 7.85 -22.22
CA LEU A 1 -10.68 7.89 -20.76
C LEU A 1 -10.03 9.18 -20.26
N ALA A 2 -10.56 9.81 -19.23
CA ALA A 2 -9.98 11.04 -18.69
C ALA A 2 -8.51 10.79 -18.27
N THR A 3 -7.61 11.68 -18.68
CA THR A 3 -6.24 11.71 -18.20
C THR A 3 -6.09 12.98 -17.40
N TRP A 4 -5.85 12.85 -16.10
CA TRP A 4 -5.71 13.99 -15.21
C TRP A 4 -4.31 14.58 -15.28
N SER A 5 -4.26 15.90 -15.22
CA SER A 5 -3.05 16.71 -15.03
C SER A 5 -3.18 17.49 -13.72
N LEU A 6 -2.07 18.04 -13.21
CA LEU A 6 -2.11 18.89 -12.01
C LEU A 6 -3.05 20.10 -12.18
N SER A 7 -3.13 20.66 -13.39
CA SER A 7 -3.98 21.83 -13.67
C SER A 7 -5.46 21.46 -13.81
N SER A 8 -5.78 20.28 -14.35
CA SER A 8 -7.16 19.82 -14.47
C SER A 8 -7.71 19.23 -13.17
N PHE A 9 -6.84 18.74 -12.28
CA PHE A 9 -7.21 18.28 -10.94
C PHE A 9 -7.25 19.46 -9.95
N ASP A 10 -8.15 20.40 -10.26
CA ASP A 10 -8.38 21.64 -9.53
C ASP A 10 -9.12 21.42 -8.20
N GLU A 11 -9.47 22.51 -7.51
CA GLU A 11 -10.12 22.46 -6.20
C GLU A 11 -11.47 21.72 -6.22
N LEU A 12 -12.28 21.93 -7.27
CA LEU A 12 -13.57 21.27 -7.41
C LEU A 12 -13.39 19.76 -7.65
N ALA A 13 -12.44 19.38 -8.50
CA ALA A 13 -12.11 17.98 -8.74
C ALA A 13 -11.55 17.31 -7.47
N ARG A 14 -10.71 18.01 -6.71
CA ARG A 14 -10.16 17.52 -5.42
C ARG A 14 -11.25 17.32 -4.38
N PHE A 15 -12.20 18.24 -4.28
CA PHE A 15 -13.35 18.11 -3.38
C PHE A 15 -14.19 16.87 -3.74
N ALA A 16 -14.57 16.73 -5.02
CA ALA A 16 -15.34 15.58 -5.49
C ALA A 16 -14.59 14.24 -5.31
N TYR A 17 -13.27 14.25 -5.46
CA TYR A 17 -12.43 13.08 -5.23
C TYR A 17 -12.49 12.63 -3.77
N VAL A 18 -12.31 13.57 -2.84
CA VAL A 18 -12.35 13.30 -1.40
C VAL A 18 -13.74 12.80 -0.99
N GLU A 19 -14.80 13.45 -1.47
CA GLU A 19 -16.19 13.06 -1.18
C GLU A 19 -16.48 11.63 -1.65
N ALA A 20 -16.08 11.28 -2.87
CA ALA A 20 -16.29 9.94 -3.42
C ALA A 20 -15.63 8.85 -2.55
N ILE A 21 -14.39 9.09 -2.09
CA ILE A 21 -13.67 8.16 -1.22
C ILE A 21 -14.34 8.05 0.14
N GLN A 22 -14.62 9.19 0.77
CA GLN A 22 -15.17 9.22 2.12
C GLN A 22 -16.50 8.47 2.20
N VAL A 23 -17.38 8.69 1.22
CA VAL A 23 -18.67 8.00 1.13
C VAL A 23 -18.51 6.50 0.90
N ALA A 24 -17.61 6.09 0.00
CA ALA A 24 -17.54 4.70 -0.41
C ALA A 24 -16.97 3.75 0.64
N VAL A 25 -16.12 4.25 1.54
CA VAL A 25 -15.50 3.44 2.62
C VAL A 25 -15.99 3.84 4.01
N SER A 26 -17.08 4.61 4.10
CA SER A 26 -17.67 5.04 5.36
C SER A 26 -16.67 5.72 6.32
N ALA A 27 -15.72 6.48 5.78
CA ALA A 27 -14.68 7.12 6.57
C ALA A 27 -15.21 8.33 7.34
N SER A 28 -14.63 8.61 8.51
CA SER A 28 -14.97 9.84 9.26
C SER A 28 -14.40 11.07 8.57
N SER A 29 -13.25 10.94 7.93
CA SER A 29 -12.74 11.93 6.99
C SER A 29 -11.83 11.30 5.93
N ALA A 30 -11.73 11.95 4.78
CA ALA A 30 -10.67 11.71 3.81
C ALA A 30 -10.02 13.05 3.45
N ARG A 31 -8.73 13.03 3.13
CA ARG A 31 -8.02 14.23 2.65
C ARG A 31 -6.89 13.87 1.70
N ILE A 32 -6.56 14.81 0.83
CA ILE A 32 -5.40 14.74 -0.04
C ILE A 32 -4.20 15.32 0.72
N GLU A 33 -3.17 14.52 0.92
CA GLU A 33 -1.90 14.98 1.52
C GLU A 33 -0.98 15.60 0.47
N SER A 34 -0.86 14.96 -0.69
CA SER A 34 -0.08 15.50 -1.80
C SER A 34 -0.61 15.01 -3.15
N VAL A 35 -0.29 15.78 -4.20
CA VAL A 35 -0.54 15.38 -5.60
C VAL A 35 0.70 15.68 -6.40
N VAL A 36 1.24 14.67 -7.08
CA VAL A 36 2.40 14.82 -7.96
C VAL A 36 2.07 14.31 -9.36
N SER A 37 2.73 14.87 -10.38
CA SER A 37 2.62 14.37 -11.75
C SER A 37 3.55 13.18 -11.96
N ASP A 38 3.11 12.20 -12.75
CA ASP A 38 3.91 11.09 -13.28
C ASP A 38 3.71 11.03 -14.81
N SER A 39 4.58 10.29 -15.49
CA SER A 39 4.56 9.93 -16.91
C SER A 39 3.20 9.42 -17.43
N VAL A 40 2.32 8.95 -16.56
CA VAL A 40 1.00 8.37 -16.92
C VAL A 40 -0.20 9.15 -16.36
N GLY A 41 0.00 10.25 -15.63
CA GLY A 41 -1.08 11.04 -15.04
C GLY A 41 -0.66 11.75 -13.75
N ILE A 42 -1.50 11.64 -12.72
CA ILE A 42 -1.20 12.15 -11.37
C ILE A 42 -1.20 11.01 -10.36
N LEU A 43 -0.37 11.13 -9.33
CA LEU A 43 -0.39 10.32 -8.13
C LEU A 43 -0.97 11.15 -7.00
N VAL A 44 -2.02 10.65 -6.35
CA VAL A 44 -2.73 11.32 -5.27
C VAL A 44 -2.49 10.56 -3.97
N HIS A 45 -1.75 11.15 -3.04
CA HIS A 45 -1.60 10.60 -1.70
C HIS A 45 -2.83 10.98 -0.87
N THR A 46 -3.57 9.96 -0.43
CA THR A 46 -4.83 10.14 0.28
C THR A 46 -4.72 9.54 1.67
N VAL A 47 -5.09 10.32 2.68
CA VAL A 47 -5.27 9.84 4.05
C VAL A 47 -6.75 9.67 4.30
N VAL A 48 -7.13 8.50 4.82
CA VAL A 48 -8.50 8.14 5.18
C VAL A 48 -8.51 7.82 6.67
N SER A 49 -9.34 8.53 7.43
CA SER A 49 -9.43 8.39 8.89
C SER A 49 -10.77 7.78 9.28
N PHE A 50 -10.76 7.01 10.36
CA PHE A 50 -11.92 6.34 10.93
C PHE A 50 -11.97 6.65 12.43
N ASP A 51 -13.18 6.82 12.97
CA ASP A 51 -13.37 7.12 14.41
C ASP A 51 -13.43 5.86 15.29
N ALA A 52 -13.13 4.69 14.72
CA ALA A 52 -13.13 3.42 15.46
C ALA A 52 -11.99 3.37 16.48
N ASP A 53 -12.22 2.67 17.60
CA ASP A 53 -11.18 2.47 18.61
C ASP A 53 -9.98 1.76 17.97
N PRO A 54 -8.79 2.39 17.97
CA PRO A 54 -7.61 1.81 17.35
C PRO A 54 -7.13 0.52 18.00
N ASN A 55 -7.55 0.22 19.22
CA ASN A 55 -7.11 -0.96 19.97
C ASN A 55 -8.03 -2.16 19.75
N THR A 56 -9.31 -1.93 19.49
CA THR A 56 -10.32 -3.01 19.44
C THR A 56 -11.07 -3.10 18.12
N ASP A 57 -11.29 -1.97 17.43
CA ASP A 57 -12.31 -1.89 16.38
C ASP A 57 -11.80 -1.37 15.03
N TRP A 58 -10.51 -1.01 14.92
CA TRP A 58 -9.92 -0.47 13.68
C TRP A 58 -9.98 -1.41 12.48
N LEU A 59 -9.96 -2.73 12.72
CA LEU A 59 -9.82 -3.71 11.66
C LEU A 59 -11.06 -3.78 10.77
N THR A 60 -12.25 -3.62 11.34
CA THR A 60 -13.52 -3.65 10.61
C THR A 60 -13.62 -2.52 9.57
N PRO A 61 -13.50 -1.24 9.93
CA PRO A 61 -13.54 -0.15 8.95
C PRO A 61 -12.35 -0.19 7.98
N ALA A 62 -11.15 -0.54 8.45
CA ALA A 62 -9.99 -0.67 7.55
C ALA A 62 -10.20 -1.77 6.49
N ARG A 63 -10.90 -2.87 6.84
CA ARG A 63 -11.24 -3.94 5.88
C ARG A 63 -12.16 -3.46 4.77
N GLU A 64 -13.04 -2.49 5.01
CA GLU A 64 -13.89 -1.93 3.95
C GLU A 64 -13.04 -1.24 2.89
N LEU A 65 -12.09 -0.40 3.33
CA LEU A 65 -11.09 0.18 2.43
C LEU A 65 -10.28 -0.91 1.73
N TYR A 66 -9.68 -1.85 2.47
CA TYR A 66 -8.86 -2.91 1.86
C TYR A 66 -9.64 -3.81 0.90
N ALA A 67 -10.92 -4.06 1.14
CA ALA A 67 -11.77 -4.85 0.25
C ALA A 67 -11.91 -4.15 -1.10
N THR A 68 -12.11 -2.84 -1.09
CA THR A 68 -12.13 -2.01 -2.29
C THR A 68 -10.78 -2.03 -3.02
N LEU A 69 -9.67 -2.07 -2.28
CA LEU A 69 -8.32 -2.06 -2.84
C LEU A 69 -7.83 -3.42 -3.34
N ARG A 70 -8.63 -4.48 -3.13
CA ARG A 70 -8.20 -5.87 -3.32
C ARG A 70 -7.71 -6.18 -4.72
N THR A 71 -8.27 -5.53 -5.74
CA THR A 71 -7.88 -5.77 -7.14
C THR A 71 -6.74 -4.86 -7.58
N GLY A 72 -6.35 -3.87 -6.77
CA GLY A 72 -5.45 -2.79 -7.15
C GLY A 72 -6.10 -1.73 -8.04
N SER A 73 -7.30 -1.97 -8.57
CA SER A 73 -8.12 -0.93 -9.18
C SER A 73 -9.03 -0.30 -8.13
N PHE A 74 -9.28 1.00 -8.26
CA PHE A 74 -10.19 1.72 -7.38
C PHE A 74 -11.49 2.09 -8.11
N SER A 75 -11.80 1.38 -9.20
CA SER A 75 -12.90 1.67 -10.13
C SER A 75 -14.29 1.59 -9.51
N ASP A 76 -14.44 0.83 -8.43
CA ASP A 76 -15.71 0.67 -7.72
C ASP A 76 -16.03 1.90 -6.84
N VAL A 77 -15.03 2.76 -6.59
CA VAL A 77 -15.15 4.03 -5.84
C VAL A 77 -15.02 5.22 -6.79
N LEU A 78 -13.93 5.25 -7.55
CA LEU A 78 -13.66 6.26 -8.55
C LEU A 78 -14.09 5.71 -9.91
N PHE A 79 -15.36 5.91 -10.28
CA PHE A 79 -15.88 5.37 -11.53
C PHE A 79 -15.07 5.84 -12.76
N PRO A 80 -14.63 4.93 -13.65
CA PRO A 80 -13.77 5.29 -14.78
C PRO A 80 -14.38 6.28 -15.78
N VAL A 81 -15.71 6.39 -15.83
CA VAL A 81 -16.41 7.37 -16.67
C VAL A 81 -16.15 8.81 -16.22
N VAL A 82 -15.94 9.03 -14.92
CA VAL A 82 -15.64 10.34 -14.33
C VAL A 82 -14.13 10.51 -14.18
N TRP A 83 -13.48 9.52 -13.57
CA TRP A 83 -12.11 9.65 -13.08
C TRP A 83 -11.06 9.09 -14.03
N GLY A 84 -11.46 8.41 -15.10
CA GLY A 84 -10.53 7.63 -15.93
C GLY A 84 -10.02 6.39 -15.20
N ALA A 85 -9.03 5.73 -15.80
CA ALA A 85 -8.42 4.56 -15.19
C ALA A 85 -7.67 4.97 -13.90
N ASN A 86 -7.94 4.26 -12.80
CA ASN A 86 -7.39 4.57 -11.48
C ASN A 86 -6.96 3.29 -10.76
N TYR A 87 -5.82 3.40 -10.09
CA TYR A 87 -5.11 2.27 -9.51
C TYR A 87 -4.41 2.70 -8.23
N VAL A 88 -4.34 1.78 -7.28
CA VAL A 88 -3.63 1.99 -6.03
C VAL A 88 -2.20 1.49 -6.16
N GLN A 89 -1.26 2.40 -5.98
CA GLN A 89 0.17 2.08 -6.05
C GLN A 89 0.70 1.46 -4.75
N ALA A 90 0.26 2.00 -3.60
CA ALA A 90 0.69 1.58 -2.29
C ALA A 90 -0.41 1.86 -1.26
N VAL A 91 -0.46 1.04 -0.22
CA VAL A 91 -1.29 1.26 0.97
C VAL A 91 -0.41 1.10 2.20
N THR A 92 -0.36 2.14 3.03
CA THR A 92 0.35 2.09 4.31
C THR A 92 -0.53 1.43 5.37
N MET A 93 0.09 0.86 6.41
CA MET A 93 -0.67 0.37 7.56
C MET A 93 -1.44 1.53 8.23
N PRO A 94 -2.63 1.30 8.82
CA PRO A 94 -3.30 2.31 9.60
C PRO A 94 -2.40 2.72 10.77
N TYR A 95 -2.35 4.01 11.03
CA TYR A 95 -1.59 4.60 12.13
C TYR A 95 -2.49 5.51 12.93
N LEU A 96 -2.11 5.77 14.18
CA LEU A 96 -2.84 6.70 15.04
C LEU A 96 -2.56 8.12 14.61
N GLU A 97 -3.62 8.90 14.43
CA GLU A 97 -3.55 10.34 14.20
C GLU A 97 -4.08 11.06 15.45
N GLY A 98 -3.25 11.86 16.11
CA GLY A 98 -3.62 12.55 17.36
C GLY A 98 -2.43 13.08 18.16
N SER A 99 -2.70 13.72 19.29
CA SER A 99 -1.63 14.14 20.21
C SER A 99 -0.92 12.91 20.78
N MET A 100 0.42 12.99 20.81
CA MET A 100 1.29 11.98 21.44
C MET A 100 1.53 12.30 22.93
N ASP A 101 0.79 13.23 23.52
CA ASP A 101 0.91 13.56 24.93
C ASP A 101 0.49 12.37 25.81
N GLY A 102 1.42 11.87 26.63
CA GLY A 102 1.22 10.65 27.44
C GLY A 102 1.54 9.34 26.70
N TYR A 103 2.02 9.41 25.45
CA TYR A 103 2.42 8.26 24.67
C TYR A 103 3.68 7.58 25.24
N GLN A 104 3.62 6.26 25.38
CA GLN A 104 4.70 5.44 25.93
C GLN A 104 5.66 5.02 24.81
N THR A 105 6.90 5.53 24.80
CA THR A 105 7.88 5.27 23.74
C THR A 105 8.29 3.80 23.61
N ASP A 106 8.13 3.01 24.66
CA ASP A 106 8.26 1.55 24.68
C ASP A 106 7.12 0.82 23.96
N SER A 107 6.08 1.54 23.51
CA SER A 107 5.00 1.02 22.65
C SER A 107 5.18 1.33 21.16
N ILE A 108 6.29 1.97 20.74
CA ILE A 108 6.50 2.31 19.33
C ILE A 108 6.74 1.05 18.50
N VAL A 109 5.80 0.79 17.60
CA VAL A 109 5.96 -0.19 16.54
C VAL A 109 6.25 0.57 15.25
N TYR A 110 7.46 0.39 14.74
CA TYR A 110 7.85 0.90 13.43
C TYR A 110 7.38 -0.08 12.34
N GLY A 111 7.03 0.45 11.18
CA GLY A 111 6.68 -0.32 9.99
C GLY A 111 7.69 -0.09 8.87
N LEU A 112 7.97 -1.15 8.12
CA LEU A 112 8.71 -1.15 6.87
C LEU A 112 7.81 -1.72 5.80
N GLN A 113 7.61 -0.99 4.72
CA GLN A 113 6.82 -1.39 3.56
C GLN A 113 7.73 -1.59 2.34
N VAL A 114 7.49 -2.69 1.63
CA VAL A 114 8.26 -3.10 0.45
C VAL A 114 7.28 -3.55 -0.62
N ASN A 115 7.35 -2.94 -1.80
CA ASN A 115 6.53 -3.31 -2.93
C ASN A 115 7.36 -4.15 -3.91
N LEU A 116 7.04 -5.44 -4.06
CA LEU A 116 7.73 -6.35 -4.96
C LEU A 116 6.84 -6.66 -6.17
N HIS A 117 7.28 -6.26 -7.36
CA HIS A 117 6.62 -6.60 -8.61
C HIS A 117 7.07 -7.98 -9.11
N LEU A 118 6.15 -8.92 -9.19
CA LEU A 118 6.36 -10.26 -9.76
C LEU A 118 5.97 -10.25 -11.26
N ARG A 119 6.95 -9.95 -12.11
CA ARG A 119 6.76 -9.68 -13.56
C ARG A 119 6.32 -10.90 -14.36
N SER A 120 6.60 -12.09 -13.85
CA SER A 120 6.26 -13.36 -14.50
C SER A 120 5.00 -14.01 -13.94
N HIS A 121 4.29 -13.35 -13.02
CA HIS A 121 3.21 -13.97 -12.24
C HIS A 121 1.97 -13.10 -12.17
N SER A 122 0.82 -13.74 -12.07
CA SER A 122 -0.49 -13.10 -12.01
C SER A 122 -1.03 -13.00 -10.58
N PHE A 123 -2.11 -12.23 -10.43
CA PHE A 123 -2.81 -12.09 -9.17
C PHE A 123 -3.25 -13.44 -8.58
N ASP A 124 -3.75 -14.35 -9.41
CA ASP A 124 -4.21 -15.69 -8.99
C ASP A 124 -3.05 -16.63 -8.67
N TRP A 125 -1.91 -16.43 -9.32
CA TRP A 125 -0.70 -17.19 -9.01
C TRP A 125 -0.24 -16.95 -7.57
N LEU A 126 -0.31 -15.71 -7.09
CA LEU A 126 0.08 -15.33 -5.71
C LEU A 126 -1.02 -15.72 -4.70
N THR A 127 -1.05 -17.01 -4.36
CA THR A 127 -1.95 -17.58 -3.34
C THR A 127 -1.49 -17.23 -1.92
N LEU A 128 -2.31 -17.48 -0.90
CA LEU A 128 -1.95 -17.27 0.51
C LEU A 128 -0.68 -18.07 0.91
N ALA A 129 -0.54 -19.31 0.44
CA ALA A 129 0.64 -20.12 0.71
C ALA A 129 1.91 -19.48 0.13
N ARG A 130 1.85 -18.99 -1.11
CA ARG A 130 2.98 -18.27 -1.73
C ARG A 130 3.23 -16.91 -1.08
N ALA A 131 2.20 -16.18 -0.67
CA ALA A 131 2.35 -14.94 0.08
C ALA A 131 3.11 -15.16 1.40
N ASN A 132 2.80 -16.24 2.13
CA ASN A 132 3.53 -16.58 3.35
C ASN A 132 4.99 -16.95 3.08
N GLN A 133 5.27 -17.65 1.99
CA GLN A 133 6.64 -17.96 1.55
C GLN A 133 7.39 -16.69 1.13
N LEU A 134 6.72 -15.77 0.44
CA LEU A 134 7.30 -14.50 -0.02
C LEU A 134 7.68 -13.59 1.15
N LEU A 135 6.90 -13.64 2.23
CA LEU A 135 7.18 -12.92 3.48
C LEU A 135 8.26 -13.56 4.36
N ALA A 136 8.61 -14.83 4.14
CA ALA A 136 9.51 -15.57 5.02
C ALA A 136 10.88 -14.89 5.22
N PRO A 137 11.55 -14.31 4.20
CA PRO A 137 12.82 -13.59 4.38
C PRO A 137 12.74 -12.44 5.39
N LEU A 138 11.58 -11.78 5.48
CA LEU A 138 11.35 -10.68 6.43
C LEU A 138 10.98 -11.24 7.80
N ARG A 139 10.03 -12.18 7.87
CA ARG A 139 9.55 -12.78 9.13
C ARG A 139 10.62 -13.59 9.87
N ASN A 140 11.61 -14.14 9.16
CA ASN A 140 12.69 -14.91 9.77
C ASN A 140 13.77 -14.02 10.42
N ARG A 141 13.67 -12.69 10.31
CA ARG A 141 14.55 -11.76 11.04
C ARG A 141 14.03 -11.64 12.48
N SER A 142 14.89 -11.92 13.46
CA SER A 142 14.52 -11.92 14.89
C SER A 142 13.98 -10.58 15.41
N SER A 143 14.24 -9.48 14.70
CA SER A 143 13.74 -8.15 15.02
C SER A 143 12.35 -7.86 14.48
N VAL A 144 11.78 -8.71 13.62
CA VAL A 144 10.46 -8.52 13.02
C VAL A 144 9.41 -9.20 13.89
N VAL A 145 8.45 -8.42 14.38
CA VAL A 145 7.39 -8.89 15.29
C VAL A 145 6.08 -9.20 14.57
N VAL A 146 5.83 -8.51 13.45
CA VAL A 146 4.68 -8.75 12.57
C VAL A 146 5.14 -8.64 11.14
N GLY A 147 4.61 -9.49 10.26
CA GLY A 147 4.75 -9.28 8.82
C GLY A 147 3.48 -9.64 8.09
N ASN A 148 3.04 -8.79 7.18
CA ASN A 148 1.79 -8.95 6.41
C ASN A 148 2.04 -8.69 4.93
N LEU A 149 1.19 -9.23 4.06
CA LEU A 149 1.28 -9.01 2.62
C LEU A 149 -0.11 -8.76 2.06
N TRP A 150 -0.18 -7.75 1.22
CA TRP A 150 -1.30 -7.45 0.33
C TRP A 150 -0.83 -7.66 -1.10
N LYS A 151 -1.77 -8.00 -2.00
CA LYS A 151 -1.45 -8.13 -3.42
C LYS A 151 -2.32 -7.18 -4.22
N HIS A 152 -1.72 -6.58 -5.24
CA HIS A 152 -2.37 -5.67 -6.17
C HIS A 152 -2.07 -6.12 -7.59
N ALA A 153 -3.00 -5.91 -8.53
CA ALA A 153 -2.67 -6.06 -9.93
C ALA A 153 -1.73 -4.93 -10.37
N TYR A 154 -0.66 -5.25 -11.10
CA TYR A 154 0.25 -4.27 -11.69
C TYR A 154 -0.22 -3.94 -13.11
N LEU A 155 -0.88 -2.79 -13.25
CA LEU A 155 -1.61 -2.40 -14.47
C LEU A 155 -1.04 -1.17 -15.24
N PRO A 156 0.28 -0.95 -15.40
CA PRO A 156 0.74 -0.15 -16.52
C PRO A 156 0.44 -0.89 -17.83
N GLY A 157 -0.55 -0.42 -18.59
CA GLY A 157 -1.01 -1.05 -19.84
C GLY A 157 -1.88 -2.30 -19.62
N ASN A 158 -1.79 -3.29 -20.51
CA ASN A 158 -2.58 -4.54 -20.47
C ASN A 158 -1.89 -5.70 -19.72
N SER A 159 -0.84 -5.44 -18.93
CA SER A 159 -0.11 -6.49 -18.20
C SER A 159 -0.97 -7.04 -17.05
N THR A 160 -1.14 -8.35 -16.94
CA THR A 160 -1.81 -9.00 -15.80
C THR A 160 -0.81 -9.51 -14.76
N THR A 161 0.19 -8.69 -14.42
CA THR A 161 1.21 -9.06 -13.44
C THR A 161 0.79 -8.65 -12.02
N VAL A 162 1.48 -9.13 -10.97
CA VAL A 162 1.09 -8.87 -9.58
C VAL A 162 2.18 -8.11 -8.81
N VAL A 163 1.78 -7.12 -8.03
CA VAL A 163 2.61 -6.51 -6.98
C VAL A 163 2.25 -7.13 -5.64
N ALA A 164 3.26 -7.57 -4.91
CA ALA A 164 3.16 -7.95 -3.52
C ALA A 164 3.64 -6.79 -2.64
N THR A 165 2.73 -6.15 -1.92
CA THR A 165 3.04 -5.15 -0.91
C THR A 165 3.25 -5.86 0.41
N MET A 166 4.51 -5.99 0.79
CA MET A 166 4.93 -6.61 2.04
C MET A 166 5.15 -5.55 3.09
N GLN A 167 4.82 -5.92 4.32
CA GLN A 167 5.09 -5.12 5.49
C GLN A 167 5.83 -5.97 6.51
N ALA A 168 6.82 -5.38 7.15
CA ALA A 168 7.43 -5.87 8.38
C ALA A 168 7.27 -4.80 9.47
N ALA A 169 7.09 -5.22 10.72
CA ALA A 169 7.03 -4.32 11.86
C ALA A 169 8.06 -4.71 12.91
N SER A 170 8.62 -3.73 13.61
CA SER A 170 9.62 -3.92 14.66
C SER A 170 9.50 -2.86 15.75
N PHE A 171 9.91 -3.20 16.97
CA PHE A 171 10.13 -2.21 18.03
C PHE A 171 11.46 -1.44 17.86
N SER A 172 12.23 -1.72 16.79
CA SER A 172 13.51 -1.07 16.52
C SER A 172 13.56 -0.50 15.11
N TRP A 173 13.56 0.83 15.02
CA TRP A 173 13.79 1.56 13.76
C TRP A 173 15.06 1.09 13.06
N THR A 174 16.18 1.06 13.78
CA THR A 174 17.48 0.63 13.25
C THR A 174 17.44 -0.78 12.67
N ALA A 175 16.68 -1.69 13.29
CA ALA A 175 16.53 -3.03 12.74
C ALA A 175 15.77 -3.04 11.40
N LEU A 176 14.75 -2.20 11.24
CA LEU A 176 14.04 -2.05 9.97
C LEU A 176 14.91 -1.37 8.90
N GLU A 177 15.72 -0.37 9.27
CA GLU A 177 16.67 0.28 8.37
C GLU A 177 17.72 -0.71 7.84
N LEU A 178 18.22 -1.61 8.69
CA LEU A 178 19.10 -2.69 8.27
C LEU A 178 18.40 -3.68 7.31
N ILE A 179 17.12 -3.96 7.53
CA ILE A 179 16.32 -4.80 6.63
C ILE A 179 16.12 -4.08 5.28
N ALA A 180 15.77 -2.80 5.28
CA ALA A 180 15.62 -1.99 4.07
C ALA A 180 16.91 -1.93 3.25
N THR A 181 18.04 -1.78 3.94
CA THR A 181 19.38 -1.83 3.33
C THR A 181 19.66 -3.21 2.73
N ALA A 182 19.40 -4.29 3.46
CA ALA A 182 19.58 -5.65 2.97
C ALA A 182 18.69 -5.94 1.76
N ILE A 183 17.46 -5.45 1.72
CA ILE A 183 16.58 -5.57 0.55
C ILE A 183 17.19 -4.86 -0.65
N SER A 184 17.76 -3.67 -0.45
CA SER A 184 18.34 -2.87 -1.53
C SER A 184 19.59 -3.50 -2.14
N VAL A 185 20.34 -4.27 -1.35
CA VAL A 185 21.60 -4.92 -1.79
C VAL A 185 21.36 -6.37 -2.25
N ASP A 186 20.54 -7.12 -1.52
CA ASP A 186 20.42 -8.59 -1.62
C ASP A 186 19.00 -9.04 -2.00
N ALA A 187 18.20 -8.21 -2.69
CA ALA A 187 16.84 -8.60 -3.12
C ALA A 187 16.81 -9.92 -3.91
N ALA A 188 17.83 -10.17 -4.73
CA ALA A 188 17.96 -11.40 -5.51
C ALA A 188 18.15 -12.65 -4.64
N ASP A 189 18.75 -12.52 -3.46
CA ASP A 189 18.91 -13.63 -2.52
C ASP A 189 17.64 -13.86 -1.70
N MET A 190 16.90 -12.78 -1.38
CA MET A 190 15.63 -12.88 -0.67
C MET A 190 14.52 -13.47 -1.55
N TRP A 191 14.47 -13.06 -2.81
CA TRP A 191 13.47 -13.50 -3.79
C TRP A 191 14.14 -13.96 -5.09
N PRO A 192 14.79 -15.14 -5.08
CA PRO A 192 15.57 -15.60 -6.20
C PRO A 192 14.69 -15.97 -7.40
N ALA A 193 15.21 -15.72 -8.61
CA ALA A 193 14.44 -15.78 -9.85
C ALA A 193 14.05 -17.21 -10.27
N ASP A 194 14.76 -18.22 -9.80
CA ASP A 194 14.43 -19.64 -9.99
C ASP A 194 13.16 -20.06 -9.21
N VAL A 195 12.87 -19.38 -8.10
CA VAL A 195 11.68 -19.60 -7.27
C VAL A 195 10.54 -18.63 -7.65
N TRP A 196 10.87 -17.34 -7.82
CA TRP A 196 9.89 -16.24 -7.92
C TRP A 196 9.77 -15.62 -9.31
N GLY A 197 10.47 -16.16 -10.30
CA GLY A 197 10.54 -15.60 -11.65
C GLY A 197 11.20 -14.22 -11.68
N SER A 198 11.06 -13.52 -12.80
CA SER A 198 11.54 -12.14 -12.91
C SER A 198 10.74 -11.27 -11.93
N ASN A 199 11.46 -10.61 -11.02
CA ASN A 199 10.87 -9.71 -10.04
C ASN A 199 11.69 -8.43 -9.89
N ALA A 200 11.09 -7.39 -9.33
CA ALA A 200 11.77 -6.15 -9.02
C ALA A 200 11.13 -5.46 -7.81
N VAL A 201 11.97 -4.96 -6.92
CA VAL A 201 11.53 -4.03 -5.87
C VAL A 201 11.16 -2.71 -6.56
N LEU A 202 9.92 -2.27 -6.38
CA LEU A 202 9.46 -0.98 -6.87
C LEU A 202 10.05 0.14 -5.99
N ALA A 203 10.21 1.33 -6.57
CA ALA A 203 10.58 2.51 -5.82
C ALA A 203 9.60 2.72 -4.64
N SER A 204 10.12 3.19 -3.50
CA SER A 204 9.42 3.34 -2.21
C SER A 204 9.49 2.11 -1.30
N VAL A 205 10.71 1.74 -0.89
CA VAL A 205 10.88 1.09 0.43
C VAL A 205 10.71 2.21 1.47
N GLN A 206 9.68 2.11 2.31
CA GLN A 206 9.26 3.17 3.23
C GLN A 206 9.11 2.65 4.65
#